data_AF-A0ABC8RFV3-F1
#
_entry.id   AF-A0ABC8RFV3-F1
#
_cell.length_a   1.000
_cell.length_b   1.000
_cell.length_c   1.000
_cell.angle_alpha   90.00
_cell.angle_beta   90.00
_cell.angle_gamma   90.00
#
_symmetry.space_group_name_H-M   'P 1'
#
loop_
_entity.id
_entity.type
_entity.pdbx_description
1 polymer ?
#
loop_
_entity_poly.entity_id
_entity_poly.type
_entity_poly.pdbx_seq_one_letter_code
_entity_poly.pdbx_strand_id
1 'polypeptide(L)'
;MEDIVSIFKAADKDNSGTLTIDEVKDVVEDIIIRYPQVELYLKSKHLDDVMDLLKDSEGNYRKEINIEEFKLAISQVDSQMRSLPATAQVAAQQGAYLSRCFNLREGSKTNPEGPLRFIGSGRHEFRLFRYRYSGQFAPLGGEQTAAELLGDWVSVGHSTQWLWYSVYAMWSLLFP
;
A
#
# COMPACT_ATOMS: atom_id res chain seq x y z
N MET A 1 -5.78 14.28 8.64
CA MET A 1 -5.00 15.04 9.66
C MET A 1 -5.42 14.68 11.08
N GLU A 2 -6.71 14.48 11.35
CA GLU A 2 -7.22 13.98 12.65
C GLU A 2 -6.73 12.56 12.98
N ASP A 3 -6.64 11.67 11.98
CA ASP A 3 -6.09 10.32 12.15
C ASP A 3 -4.67 10.31 12.73
N ILE A 4 -3.80 11.25 12.35
CA ILE A 4 -2.39 11.29 12.82
C ILE A 4 -2.33 11.53 14.33
N VAL A 5 -3.17 12.42 14.84
CA VAL A 5 -3.25 12.70 16.28
C VAL A 5 -3.78 11.48 17.04
N SER A 6 -4.73 10.75 16.46
CA SER A 6 -5.23 9.51 17.07
C SER A 6 -4.20 8.39 17.08
N ILE A 7 -3.40 8.27 16.01
CA ILE A 7 -2.28 7.32 15.92
C ILE A 7 -1.23 7.67 16.96
N PHE A 8 -0.87 8.96 17.07
CA PHE A 8 0.10 9.43 18.07
C PHE A 8 -0.36 9.09 19.49
N LYS A 9 -1.62 9.38 19.84
CA LYS A 9 -2.19 9.02 21.14
C LYS A 9 -2.30 7.52 21.40
N ALA A 10 -2.47 6.71 20.35
CA ALA A 10 -2.49 5.26 20.49
C ALA A 10 -1.09 4.67 20.70
N ALA A 11 -0.05 5.36 20.20
CA ALA A 11 1.34 4.98 20.39
C ALA A 11 1.92 5.49 21.72
N ASP A 12 1.54 6.69 22.15
CA ASP A 12 1.96 7.32 23.42
C ASP A 12 1.27 6.65 24.60
N LYS A 13 1.85 5.55 25.11
CA LYS A 13 1.25 4.73 26.17
C LYS A 13 1.43 5.37 27.53
N ASP A 14 2.53 6.09 27.72
CA ASP A 14 2.85 6.76 28.98
C ASP A 14 2.23 8.17 29.10
N ASN A 15 1.60 8.68 28.02
CA ASN A 15 1.05 10.04 27.91
C ASN A 15 2.08 11.12 28.21
N SER A 16 3.36 10.86 27.88
CA SER A 16 4.46 11.80 28.05
C SER A 16 4.39 12.97 27.07
N GLY A 17 3.64 12.82 25.96
CA GLY A 17 3.59 13.78 24.87
C GLY A 17 4.76 13.65 23.90
N THR A 18 5.64 12.67 24.08
CA THR A 18 6.68 12.26 23.13
C THR A 18 6.56 10.77 22.85
N LEU A 19 7.03 10.33 21.68
CA LEU A 19 7.07 8.91 21.32
C LEU A 19 8.49 8.39 21.43
N THR A 20 8.67 7.36 22.25
CA THR A 20 9.92 6.59 22.29
C THR A 20 10.00 5.60 21.14
N ILE A 21 11.21 5.16 20.79
CA ILE A 21 11.45 4.20 19.70
C ILE A 21 10.64 2.91 19.91
N ASP A 22 10.55 2.43 21.15
CA ASP A 22 9.87 1.18 21.47
C ASP A 22 8.34 1.32 21.31
N GLU A 23 7.77 2.46 21.67
CA GLU A 23 6.36 2.77 21.44
C GLU A 23 6.02 2.89 19.94
N VAL A 24 6.93 3.48 19.17
CA VAL A 24 6.75 3.54 17.71
C VAL A 24 6.80 2.13 17.13
N LYS A 25 7.72 1.26 17.58
CA LYS A 25 7.82 -0.14 17.09
C LYS A 25 6.54 -0.92 17.29
N ASP A 26 5.91 -0.77 18.46
CA ASP A 26 4.67 -1.48 18.78
C ASP A 26 3.52 -1.11 17.84
N VAL A 27 3.50 0.10 17.30
CA VAL A 27 2.40 0.61 16.47
C VAL A 27 2.72 0.62 14.99
N VAL A 28 4.00 0.57 14.62
CA VAL A 28 4.46 0.63 13.24
C VAL A 28 3.90 -0.50 12.37
N GLU A 29 3.77 -1.71 12.90
CA GLU A 29 3.22 -2.82 12.11
C GLU A 29 1.75 -2.56 11.71
N ASP A 30 0.92 -2.09 12.65
CA ASP A 30 -0.45 -1.71 12.37
C ASP A 30 -0.55 -0.48 11.44
N ILE A 31 0.37 0.47 11.58
CA ILE A 31 0.48 1.63 10.67
C ILE A 31 0.80 1.16 9.25
N ILE A 32 1.78 0.27 9.06
CA ILE A 32 2.17 -0.24 7.73
C ILE A 32 1.01 -1.00 7.08
N ILE A 33 0.25 -1.79 7.85
CA ILE A 33 -0.91 -2.51 7.33
C ILE A 33 -2.02 -1.55 6.91
N ARG A 34 -2.26 -0.48 7.69
CA ARG A 34 -3.32 0.51 7.43
C ARG A 34 -2.94 1.53 6.36
N TYR A 35 -1.69 1.95 6.32
CA TYR A 35 -1.12 2.98 5.46
C TYR A 35 0.06 2.39 4.66
N PRO A 36 -0.19 1.52 3.65
CA PRO A 36 0.86 0.85 2.90
C PRO A 36 1.76 1.82 2.12
N GLN A 37 1.36 3.08 1.94
CA GLN A 37 2.23 4.12 1.38
C GLN A 37 3.51 4.34 2.21
N VAL A 38 3.48 4.03 3.51
CA VAL A 38 4.68 4.10 4.38
C VAL A 38 5.73 3.11 3.89
N GLU A 39 5.34 1.86 3.58
CA GLU A 39 6.26 0.84 3.08
C GLU A 39 6.89 1.23 1.74
N LEU A 40 6.09 1.83 0.85
CA LEU A 40 6.57 2.30 -0.45
C LEU A 40 7.55 3.47 -0.30
N TYR A 41 7.26 4.39 0.62
CA TYR A 41 8.15 5.51 0.91
C TYR A 41 9.50 5.03 1.47
N LEU A 42 9.50 4.09 2.41
CA LEU A 42 10.74 3.49 2.95
C LEU A 42 11.61 2.89 1.85
N LYS A 43 11.00 2.08 0.97
CA LYS A 43 11.71 1.50 -0.18
C LYS A 43 12.28 2.56 -1.12
N SER A 44 11.54 3.64 -1.37
CA SER A 44 12.01 4.74 -2.23
C SER A 44 13.20 5.50 -1.65
N LYS A 45 13.34 5.51 -0.32
CA LYS A 45 14.42 6.16 0.42
C LYS A 45 15.56 5.21 0.80
N HIS A 46 15.49 3.94 0.39
CA HIS A 46 16.42 2.88 0.82
C HIS A 46 16.53 2.77 2.35
N LEU A 47 15.40 2.94 3.03
CA LEU A 47 15.28 2.77 4.47
C LEU A 47 14.74 1.37 4.75
N ASP A 48 15.39 0.66 5.68
CA ASP A 48 15.05 -0.71 6.03
C ASP A 48 13.93 -0.75 7.08
N ASP A 49 13.84 0.29 7.92
CA ASP A 49 12.87 0.37 9.00
C ASP A 49 12.22 1.78 9.07
N VAL A 50 10.98 1.85 9.56
CA VAL A 50 10.33 3.13 9.93
C VAL A 50 11.19 3.89 10.93
N MET A 51 11.96 3.18 11.76
CA MET A 51 12.92 3.77 12.69
C MET A 51 13.99 4.61 12.00
N ASP A 52 14.30 4.34 10.73
CA ASP A 52 15.24 5.17 9.98
C ASP A 52 14.67 6.55 9.64
N LEU A 53 13.33 6.70 9.61
CA LEU A 53 12.69 8.02 9.51
C LEU A 53 12.92 8.87 10.76
N LEU A 54 13.35 8.24 11.86
CA LEU A 54 13.57 8.85 13.16
C LEU A 54 15.04 9.20 13.40
N LYS A 55 15.90 9.04 12.39
CA LYS A 55 17.30 9.47 12.44
C LYS A 55 17.42 10.97 12.20
N ASP A 56 18.22 11.65 13.01
CA ASP A 56 18.59 13.06 12.79
C ASP A 56 19.37 13.24 11.48
N SER A 57 19.57 14.50 11.09
CA SER A 57 20.51 14.91 10.04
C SER A 57 21.94 14.38 10.25
N GLU A 58 22.28 13.95 11.47
CA GLU A 58 23.57 13.38 11.85
C GLU A 58 23.57 11.84 11.89
N GLY A 59 22.44 11.18 11.57
CA GLY A 59 22.32 9.72 11.55
C GLY A 59 22.12 9.06 12.93
N ASN A 60 22.02 9.86 14.00
CA ASN A 60 21.74 9.38 15.35
C ASN A 60 20.24 9.10 15.51
N TYR A 61 19.89 8.02 16.21
CA TYR A 61 18.50 7.73 16.56
C TYR A 61 18.00 8.76 17.56
N ARG A 62 16.91 9.46 17.23
CA ARG A 62 16.20 10.29 18.22
C ARG A 62 15.69 9.40 19.33
N LYS A 63 15.99 9.80 20.56
CA LYS A 63 15.50 9.10 21.75
C LYS A 63 13.99 9.26 21.90
N GLU A 64 13.45 10.41 21.47
CA GLU A 64 12.05 10.82 21.62
C GLU A 64 11.62 11.70 20.44
N ILE A 65 10.37 11.57 20.00
CA ILE A 65 9.78 12.33 18.87
C ILE A 65 8.53 13.06 19.32
N ASN A 66 8.42 14.33 18.95
CA ASN A 66 7.24 15.14 19.23
C ASN A 66 6.15 14.94 18.16
N ILE A 67 4.89 15.23 18.51
CA ILE A 67 3.73 15.08 17.62
C ILE A 67 3.85 15.88 16.31
N GLU A 68 4.48 17.06 16.37
CA GLU A 68 4.68 17.88 15.18
C GLU A 68 5.67 17.23 14.20
N GLU A 69 6.75 16.64 14.72
CA GLU A 69 7.74 15.94 13.93
C GLU A 69 7.16 14.66 13.32
N PHE A 70 6.40 13.89 14.12
CA PHE A 70 5.69 12.72 13.64
C PHE A 70 4.71 13.06 12.51
N LYS A 71 3.98 14.18 12.65
CA LYS A 71 3.07 14.69 11.63
C LYS A 71 3.82 15.09 10.36
N LEU A 72 4.99 15.73 10.48
CA LEU A 72 5.82 16.09 9.34
C LEU A 72 6.31 14.84 8.61
N ALA A 73 6.80 13.82 9.33
CA ALA A 73 7.26 12.56 8.74
C ALA A 73 6.15 11.86 7.94
N ILE A 74 4.95 11.71 8.51
CA ILE A 74 3.80 11.10 7.81
C ILE A 74 3.34 11.97 6.63
N SER A 75 3.36 13.30 6.77
CA SER A 75 2.96 14.18 5.66
C SER A 75 3.88 14.06 4.44
N GLN A 76 5.18 13.82 4.66
CA GLN A 76 6.12 13.55 3.56
C GLN A 76 5.78 12.24 2.85
N VAL A 77 5.45 11.19 3.61
CA VAL A 77 4.99 9.91 3.06
C VAL A 77 3.73 10.11 2.22
N ASP A 78 2.72 10.80 2.77
CA ASP A 78 1.45 11.03 2.09
C ASP A 78 1.61 11.88 0.82
N SER A 79 2.56 12.82 0.80
CA SER A 79 2.84 13.64 -0.39
C SER A 79 3.29 12.83 -1.61
N GLN A 80 3.86 11.63 -1.38
CA GLN A 80 4.31 10.72 -2.43
C GLN A 80 3.22 9.76 -2.92
N MET A 81 2.02 9.82 -2.33
CA MET A 81 0.92 8.95 -2.70
C MET A 81 0.41 9.29 -4.11
N ARG A 82 0.41 8.29 -4.99
CA ARG A 82 -0.20 8.37 -6.32
C ARG A 82 -1.49 7.58 -6.34
N SER A 83 -2.49 8.11 -7.03
CA SER A 83 -3.70 7.35 -7.32
C SER A 83 -3.37 6.15 -8.21
N LEU A 84 -4.15 5.08 -8.05
CA LEU A 84 -4.08 3.94 -8.96
C LEU A 84 -4.47 4.39 -10.38
N PRO A 85 -3.83 3.84 -11.42
CA PRO A 85 -4.11 4.22 -12.79
C PRO A 85 -5.53 3.81 -13.18
N ALA A 86 -6.22 4.65 -13.96
CA ALA A 86 -7.58 4.39 -14.45
C ALA A 86 -7.59 3.32 -15.55
N THR A 87 -7.31 2.07 -15.18
CA THR A 87 -7.19 0.92 -16.09
C THR A 87 -8.25 -0.13 -15.76
N ALA A 88 -8.66 -0.89 -16.78
CA ALA A 88 -9.59 -2.01 -16.61
C ALA A 88 -9.05 -3.08 -15.63
N GLN A 89 -7.72 -3.25 -15.59
CA GLN A 89 -7.07 -4.14 -14.62
C GLN A 89 -7.33 -3.69 -13.17
N VAL A 90 -7.15 -2.40 -12.87
CA VAL A 90 -7.43 -1.83 -11.54
C VAL A 90 -8.91 -2.01 -11.20
N ALA A 91 -9.80 -1.70 -12.14
CA ALA A 91 -11.24 -1.83 -11.93
C ALA A 91 -11.66 -3.29 -11.65
N ALA A 92 -11.14 -4.25 -12.41
CA ALA A 92 -11.43 -5.68 -12.21
C ALA A 92 -10.94 -6.18 -10.84
N GLN A 93 -9.72 -5.79 -10.43
CA GLN A 93 -9.17 -6.16 -9.12
C GLN A 93 -9.94 -5.52 -7.97
N GLN A 94 -10.29 -4.25 -8.08
CA GLN A 94 -11.10 -3.55 -7.08
C GLN A 94 -12.50 -4.15 -6.96
N GLY A 95 -13.14 -4.48 -8.10
CA GLY A 95 -14.44 -5.14 -8.13
C GLY A 95 -14.42 -6.52 -7.45
N ALA A 96 -13.41 -7.34 -7.76
CA ALA A 96 -13.23 -8.64 -7.12
C ALA A 96 -13.00 -8.52 -5.60
N TYR A 97 -12.18 -7.56 -5.18
CA TYR A 97 -11.92 -7.28 -3.76
C TYR A 97 -13.20 -6.84 -3.02
N LEU A 98 -13.95 -5.88 -3.57
CA LEU A 98 -15.20 -5.40 -2.97
C LEU A 98 -16.26 -6.50 -2.89
N SER A 99 -16.41 -7.30 -3.95
CA SER A 99 -17.31 -8.46 -3.95
C SER A 99 -16.99 -9.44 -2.83
N ARG A 100 -15.69 -9.76 -2.64
CA ARG A 100 -15.25 -10.58 -1.50
C ARG A 100 -15.61 -9.94 -0.15
N CYS A 101 -15.37 -8.64 0.02
CA CYS A 101 -15.72 -7.94 1.25
C CYS A 101 -17.23 -8.00 1.54
N PHE A 102 -18.07 -7.83 0.52
CA PHE A 102 -19.51 -7.94 0.71
C PHE A 102 -19.96 -9.35 1.09
N ASN A 103 -19.39 -10.38 0.44
CA ASN A 103 -19.72 -11.77 0.74
C ASN A 103 -19.29 -12.20 2.15
N LEU A 104 -18.19 -11.64 2.66
CA LEU A 104 -17.64 -11.99 3.98
C LEU A 104 -18.07 -11.05 5.11
N ARG A 105 -18.86 -10.02 4.83
CA ARG A 105 -19.19 -8.93 5.77
C ARG A 105 -19.69 -9.43 7.12
N GLU A 106 -20.56 -10.44 7.15
CA GLU A 106 -21.09 -10.96 8.42
C GLU A 106 -20.03 -11.71 9.23
N GLY A 107 -19.23 -12.54 8.57
CA GLY A 107 -18.12 -13.26 9.22
C GLY A 107 -17.03 -12.33 9.74
N SER A 108 -16.73 -11.26 9.00
CA SER A 108 -15.70 -10.29 9.37
C SER A 108 -16.07 -9.43 10.59
N LYS A 109 -17.36 -9.35 10.97
CA LYS A 109 -17.77 -8.76 12.26
C LYS A 109 -17.34 -9.60 13.45
N THR A 110 -17.39 -10.93 13.30
CA THR A 110 -17.01 -11.88 14.35
C THR A 110 -15.50 -12.13 14.40
N ASN A 111 -14.83 -12.17 13.25
CA ASN A 111 -13.39 -12.37 13.15
C ASN A 111 -12.78 -11.36 12.15
N PRO A 112 -12.42 -10.15 12.61
CA PRO A 112 -11.90 -9.10 11.74
C PRO A 112 -10.49 -9.41 11.23
N GLU A 113 -10.26 -9.26 9.92
CA GLU A 113 -8.96 -9.52 9.29
C GLU A 113 -7.99 -8.32 9.33
N GLY A 114 -8.52 -7.12 9.57
CA GLY A 114 -7.80 -5.85 9.45
C GLY A 114 -6.97 -5.46 10.68
N PRO A 115 -6.19 -4.37 10.56
CA PRO A 115 -5.37 -3.84 11.65
C PRO A 115 -6.22 -3.24 12.77
N LEU A 116 -5.58 -2.92 13.90
CA LEU A 116 -6.23 -2.21 14.99
C LEU A 116 -6.78 -0.84 14.54
N ARG A 117 -7.94 -0.45 15.07
CA ARG A 117 -8.49 0.88 14.84
C ARG A 117 -7.83 1.87 15.80
N PHE A 118 -7.21 2.91 15.25
CA PHE A 118 -6.69 4.03 16.02
C PHE A 118 -7.79 4.97 16.55
N ILE A 119 -9.00 4.90 15.98
CA ILE A 119 -10.17 5.67 16.41
C ILE A 119 -11.26 4.68 16.84
N GLY A 120 -11.67 4.77 18.10
CA GLY A 120 -12.65 3.86 18.72
C GLY A 120 -12.04 2.54 19.18
N SER A 121 -12.89 1.55 19.47
CA SER A 121 -12.47 0.21 19.88
C SER A 121 -12.63 -0.81 18.75
N GLY A 122 -11.77 -1.84 18.75
CA GLY A 122 -11.82 -2.98 17.83
C GLY A 122 -10.84 -2.90 16.66
N ARG A 123 -11.07 -3.77 15.66
CA ARG A 123 -10.23 -3.91 14.45
C ARG A 123 -11.00 -3.49 13.20
N HIS A 124 -10.28 -3.14 12.14
CA HIS A 124 -10.89 -3.01 10.82
C HIS A 124 -11.38 -4.38 10.35
N GLU A 125 -12.57 -4.44 9.74
CA GLU A 125 -13.18 -5.71 9.30
C GLU A 125 -12.33 -6.40 8.21
N PHE A 126 -11.75 -5.59 7.32
CA PHE A 126 -10.96 -6.03 6.17
C PHE A 126 -9.60 -5.32 6.12
N ARG A 127 -8.63 -5.96 5.46
CA ARG A 127 -7.33 -5.34 5.10
C ARG A 127 -7.49 -4.44 3.89
N LEU A 128 -6.68 -3.40 3.77
CA LEU A 128 -6.74 -2.48 2.63
C LEU A 128 -6.50 -3.20 1.29
N PHE A 129 -7.18 -2.74 0.22
CA PHE A 129 -6.94 -3.19 -1.15
C PHE A 129 -5.48 -2.95 -1.56
N ARG A 130 -4.82 -3.98 -2.10
CA ARG A 130 -3.47 -3.90 -2.66
C ARG A 130 -3.51 -4.22 -4.15
N TYR A 131 -3.18 -3.22 -4.96
CA TYR A 131 -3.08 -3.38 -6.41
C TYR A 131 -1.85 -4.22 -6.76
N ARG A 132 -2.03 -5.20 -7.64
CA ARG A 132 -0.93 -5.97 -8.23
C ARG A 132 -0.88 -5.69 -9.73
N TYR A 133 0.09 -4.91 -10.17
CA TYR A 133 0.37 -4.72 -11.60
C TYR A 133 0.68 -6.06 -12.26
N SER A 134 0.23 -6.28 -13.49
CA SER A 134 0.42 -7.55 -14.21
C SER A 134 1.12 -7.35 -15.56
N GLY A 135 1.69 -6.17 -15.79
CA GLY A 135 2.26 -5.77 -17.06
C GLY A 135 1.27 -5.06 -17.97
N GLN A 136 1.77 -4.59 -19.10
CA GLN A 136 1.01 -3.91 -20.14
C GLN A 136 1.43 -4.38 -21.53
N PHE A 137 0.48 -4.36 -22.46
CA PHE A 137 0.72 -4.65 -23.87
C PHE A 137 0.31 -3.44 -24.70
N ALA A 138 1.12 -3.11 -25.70
CA ALA A 138 0.88 -2.03 -26.64
C ALA A 138 1.11 -2.52 -28.08
N PRO A 139 0.05 -2.67 -28.91
CA PRO A 139 0.23 -2.97 -30.32
C PRO A 139 0.88 -1.76 -31.02
N LEU A 140 1.95 -1.99 -31.79
CA LEU A 140 2.76 -0.94 -32.42
C LEU A 140 2.40 -0.70 -33.90
N GLY A 141 1.49 -1.51 -34.46
CA GLY A 141 1.25 -1.58 -35.89
C GLY A 141 2.27 -2.47 -36.62
N GLY A 142 1.99 -2.81 -37.88
CA GLY A 142 2.89 -3.67 -38.67
C GLY A 142 3.12 -5.07 -38.09
N GLU A 143 2.10 -5.66 -37.47
CA GLU A 143 2.17 -6.98 -36.80
C GLU A 143 3.22 -7.03 -35.67
N GLN A 144 3.45 -5.93 -34.98
CA GLN A 144 4.32 -5.91 -33.81
C GLN A 144 3.58 -5.45 -32.57
N THR A 145 3.95 -6.02 -31.43
CA THR A 145 3.43 -5.64 -30.12
C THR A 145 4.59 -5.51 -29.16
N ALA A 146 4.57 -4.45 -28.37
CA ALA A 146 5.44 -4.31 -27.20
C ALA A 146 4.71 -4.86 -25.97
N ALA A 147 5.44 -5.56 -25.11
CA ALA A 147 4.99 -5.96 -23.81
C ALA A 147 6.01 -5.50 -22.77
N GLU A 148 5.48 -5.01 -21.66
CA GLU A 148 6.24 -4.75 -20.44
C GLU A 148 5.64 -5.64 -19.36
N LEU A 149 6.44 -6.56 -18.84
CA LEU A 149 6.04 -7.53 -17.83
C LEU A 149 6.71 -7.21 -16.50
N LEU A 150 6.16 -7.79 -15.42
CA LEU A 150 6.70 -7.65 -14.06
C LEU A 150 8.20 -7.96 -14.02
N GLY A 151 8.99 -7.05 -13.42
CA GLY A 151 10.45 -7.17 -13.29
C GLY A 151 11.25 -6.53 -14.42
N ASP A 152 10.71 -5.48 -15.06
CA ASP A 152 11.33 -4.72 -16.15
C ASP A 152 11.67 -5.53 -17.42
N TRP A 153 10.95 -6.64 -17.64
CA TRP A 153 11.10 -7.43 -18.85
C TRP A 153 10.32 -6.75 -19.99
N VAL A 154 11.05 -6.14 -20.93
CA VAL A 154 10.49 -5.56 -22.14
C VAL A 154 10.75 -6.47 -23.33
N SER A 155 9.71 -6.77 -24.09
CA SER A 155 9.81 -7.57 -25.32
C SER A 155 9.01 -6.93 -26.43
N VAL A 156 9.56 -6.92 -27.66
CA VAL A 156 8.92 -6.34 -28.83
C VAL A 156 9.05 -7.30 -30.01
N GLY A 157 7.94 -7.55 -30.71
CA GLY A 157 7.95 -8.31 -31.97
C GLY A 157 6.72 -9.15 -32.19
N HIS A 158 6.79 -10.05 -33.19
CA HIS A 158 5.69 -10.93 -33.57
C HIS A 158 5.37 -11.99 -32.50
N SER A 159 6.38 -12.52 -31.80
CA SER A 159 6.16 -13.48 -30.70
C SER A 159 5.36 -12.85 -29.56
N THR A 160 5.65 -11.59 -29.24
CA THR A 160 4.92 -10.80 -28.25
C THR A 160 3.48 -10.54 -28.68
N GLN A 161 3.22 -10.40 -29.97
CA GLN A 161 1.87 -10.27 -30.53
C GLN A 161 1.05 -11.56 -30.33
N TRP A 162 1.64 -12.75 -30.57
CA TRP A 162 0.97 -14.03 -30.28
C TRP A 162 0.64 -14.19 -28.79
N LEU A 163 1.55 -13.75 -27.92
CA LEU A 163 1.32 -13.73 -26.49
C LEU A 163 0.17 -12.79 -26.13
N TRP A 164 0.14 -11.58 -26.71
CA TRP A 164 -0.94 -10.62 -26.53
C TRP A 164 -2.31 -11.20 -26.92
N TYR A 165 -2.41 -11.82 -28.10
CA TYR A 165 -3.65 -12.49 -28.52
C TYR A 165 -4.09 -13.58 -27.55
N SER A 166 -3.15 -14.38 -27.05
CA SER A 166 -3.45 -15.45 -26.10
C SER A 166 -4.04 -14.92 -24.79
N VAL A 167 -3.46 -13.84 -24.25
CA VAL A 167 -3.93 -13.19 -23.00
C VAL A 167 -5.31 -12.58 -23.20
N TYR A 168 -5.54 -11.86 -24.30
CA TYR A 168 -6.83 -11.23 -24.57
C TYR A 168 -7.94 -12.25 -24.84
N ALA A 169 -7.63 -13.36 -25.53
CA ALA A 169 -8.57 -14.46 -25.72
C ALA A 169 -8.97 -15.09 -24.38
N MET A 170 -7.99 -15.36 -23.51
CA MET A 170 -8.27 -15.87 -22.16
C MET A 170 -9.14 -14.90 -21.35
N TRP A 171 -8.84 -13.60 -21.41
CA TRP A 171 -9.56 -12.60 -20.64
C TRP A 171 -11.01 -12.43 -21.13
N SER A 172 -11.22 -12.49 -22.45
CA SER A 172 -12.55 -12.45 -23.06
C SER A 172 -13.40 -13.67 -22.70
N LEU A 173 -12.77 -14.84 -22.53
CA LEU A 173 -13.47 -16.06 -22.12
C LEU A 173 -13.82 -16.08 -20.61
N LEU A 174 -13.10 -15.31 -19.79
CA LEU A 174 -13.29 -15.25 -18.34
C LEU A 174 -14.34 -14.22 -17.91
N PHE A 175 -14.75 -13.31 -18.81
CA PHE A 175 -15.78 -12.29 -18.58
C PHE A 175 -16.83 -12.32 -19.71
N PRO A 176 -17.80 -13.26 -19.68
CA PRO A 176 -19.00 -13.21 -20.50
C PRO A 176 -20.02 -12.18 -20.02
#